data_AF-A0A1G7S091-F1
#
_entry.id   AF-A0A1G7S091-F1
#
_cell.length_a   1.000
_cell.length_b   1.000
_cell.length_c   1.000
_cell.angle_alpha   90.00
_cell.angle_beta   90.00
_cell.angle_gamma   90.00
#
_symmetry.space_group_name_H-M   'P 1'
#
loop_
_entity.id
_entity.type
_entity.pdbx_description
1 polymer ?
#
loop_
_entity_poly.entity_id
_entity_poly.type
_entity_poly.pdbx_seq_one_letter_code
_entity_poly.pdbx_strand_id
1 'polypeptide(L)'
;MADARRVAVGIRVLTAVVAVLVAAAMIAVAAATSEEGEGTTVLVGTLDSPQIVAVLILLGMIDLAVLVFSLRATRVAARVAVIVARVAATGAVLVAGAGVFLATFPTTIVSPLIDDDGCDTVYLVREENHWLSSSSSLYRMDGLVATSVASISNADGGMPFHEGAYGVSDENGTLRVSAASAGSGVVETVTVPELTGHVPECGLKRPTYQADRPSPTPTAPAPVSMERAEAELERMYAATLAAVPGAVGTDGRAVASSAPTRTTCDRGAAQSALTFAFATEDNAASLEKILATWDAAGYEVDRAIQTDIRFDPITTVTLRIADRSTIDGTIHGTITSGCLSKQEDIR
;
A
#
# COMPACT_ATOMS: atom_id res chain seq x y z
N MET A 1 -45.18 30.53 20.98
CA MET A 1 -45.07 30.62 19.50
C MET A 1 -44.10 31.71 19.02
N ALA A 2 -43.98 32.86 19.70
CA ALA A 2 -43.04 33.93 19.31
C ALA A 2 -41.55 33.52 19.40
N ASP A 3 -41.14 32.80 20.45
CA ASP A 3 -39.73 32.39 20.63
C ASP A 3 -39.24 31.38 19.59
N ALA A 4 -40.06 30.39 19.23
CA ALA A 4 -39.71 29.43 18.18
C ALA A 4 -39.51 30.09 16.81
N ARG A 5 -40.20 31.20 16.54
CA ARG A 5 -40.07 31.97 15.31
C ARG A 5 -38.82 32.85 15.33
N ARG A 6 -38.49 33.45 16.48
CA ARG A 6 -37.23 34.21 16.68
C ARG A 6 -36.00 33.31 16.55
N VAL A 7 -36.02 32.12 17.14
CA VAL A 7 -34.94 31.13 17.01
C VAL A 7 -34.73 30.71 15.55
N ALA A 8 -35.81 30.43 14.81
CA ALA A 8 -35.71 30.06 13.39
C ALA A 8 -35.17 31.19 12.52
N VAL A 9 -35.49 32.46 12.82
CA VAL A 9 -34.93 33.62 12.11
C VAL A 9 -33.46 33.79 12.46
N GLY A 10 -33.08 33.65 13.74
CA GLY A 10 -31.69 33.72 14.19
C GLY A 10 -30.79 32.69 13.51
N ILE A 11 -31.25 31.43 13.41
CA ILE A 11 -30.52 30.37 12.70
C ILE A 11 -30.30 30.75 11.23
N ARG A 12 -31.33 31.25 10.53
CA ARG A 12 -31.22 31.62 9.11
C ARG A 12 -30.27 32.79 8.86
N VAL A 13 -30.25 33.76 9.76
CA VAL A 13 -29.30 34.89 9.68
C VAL A 13 -27.89 34.38 9.89
N LEU A 14 -27.68 33.50 10.89
CA LEU A 14 -26.38 32.89 11.14
C LEU A 14 -25.88 32.08 9.94
N THR A 15 -26.73 31.22 9.36
CA THR A 15 -26.35 30.43 8.18
C THR A 15 -26.02 31.34 6.99
N ALA A 16 -26.77 32.43 6.77
CA ALA A 16 -26.44 33.38 5.71
C ALA A 16 -25.07 34.04 5.92
N VAL A 17 -24.72 34.39 7.16
CA VAL A 17 -23.39 34.94 7.49
C VAL A 17 -22.30 33.92 7.25
N VAL A 18 -22.48 32.67 7.70
CA VAL A 18 -21.52 31.57 7.49
C VAL A 18 -21.31 31.30 6.00
N ALA A 19 -22.39 31.24 5.21
CA ALA A 19 -22.30 31.04 3.77
C ALA A 19 -21.49 32.15 3.06
N VAL A 20 -21.68 33.41 3.47
CA VAL A 20 -20.90 34.54 2.93
C VAL A 20 -19.42 34.42 3.31
N LEU A 21 -19.10 34.02 4.54
CA LEU A 21 -17.72 33.81 4.98
C LEU A 21 -17.04 32.66 4.23
N VAL A 22 -17.73 31.54 4.04
CA VAL A 22 -17.22 30.39 3.27
C VAL A 22 -16.97 30.78 1.81
N ALA A 23 -17.90 31.51 1.19
CA ALA A 23 -17.73 32.01 -0.18
C ALA A 23 -16.55 32.98 -0.30
N ALA A 24 -16.42 33.93 0.63
CA ALA A 24 -15.29 34.86 0.66
C ALA A 24 -13.94 34.14 0.83
N ALA A 25 -13.88 33.12 1.69
CA ALA A 25 -12.69 32.30 1.88
C ALA A 25 -12.31 31.53 0.60
N MET A 26 -13.29 30.90 -0.07
CA MET A 26 -13.04 30.21 -1.35
C MET A 26 -12.54 31.17 -2.43
N ILE A 27 -13.10 32.38 -2.53
CA ILE A 27 -12.64 33.40 -3.47
C ILE A 27 -11.21 33.84 -3.15
N ALA A 28 -10.88 34.02 -1.87
CA ALA A 28 -9.53 34.39 -1.45
C ALA A 28 -8.50 33.31 -1.80
N VAL A 29 -8.81 32.03 -1.55
CA VAL A 29 -7.96 30.89 -1.93
C VAL A 29 -7.79 30.84 -3.45
N ALA A 30 -8.90 30.94 -4.20
CA ALA A 30 -8.86 30.91 -5.66
C ALA A 30 -8.02 32.05 -6.23
N ALA A 31 -8.20 33.28 -5.74
CA ALA A 31 -7.43 34.45 -6.15
C ALA A 31 -5.92 34.21 -5.92
N ALA A 32 -5.54 33.79 -4.71
CA ALA A 32 -4.16 33.53 -4.34
C ALA A 32 -3.49 32.40 -5.14
N THR A 33 -4.27 31.42 -5.63
CA THR A 33 -3.75 30.34 -6.50
C THR A 33 -3.79 30.67 -8.00
N SER A 34 -4.49 31.74 -8.40
CA SER A 34 -4.72 32.07 -9.81
C SER A 34 -3.76 33.11 -10.38
N GLU A 35 -3.18 33.96 -9.52
CA GLU A 35 -2.40 35.12 -9.98
C GLU A 35 -0.97 34.78 -10.44
N GLU A 36 -0.41 33.63 -10.07
CA GLU A 36 1.05 33.40 -10.23
C GLU A 36 1.47 32.13 -10.98
N GLY A 37 0.53 31.46 -11.65
CA GLY A 37 0.84 30.35 -12.57
C GLY A 37 0.77 28.96 -11.94
N GLU A 38 0.87 27.95 -12.81
CA GLU A 38 0.77 26.53 -12.52
C GLU A 38 1.80 26.13 -11.44
N GLY A 39 1.33 25.75 -10.24
CA GLY A 39 2.17 25.33 -9.12
C GLY A 39 2.15 26.22 -7.87
N THR A 40 1.29 27.25 -7.82
CA THR A 40 1.06 28.05 -6.59
C THR A 40 -0.02 27.42 -5.71
N THR A 41 0.27 27.30 -4.41
CA THR A 41 -0.64 26.72 -3.42
C THR A 41 -0.64 27.55 -2.14
N VAL A 42 -1.81 27.78 -1.56
CA VAL A 42 -1.93 28.37 -0.22
C VAL A 42 -1.68 27.27 0.81
N LEU A 43 -0.78 27.52 1.76
CA LEU A 43 -0.56 26.64 2.91
C LEU A 43 -0.98 27.36 4.19
N VAL A 44 -1.89 26.75 4.95
CA VAL A 44 -2.29 27.22 6.28
C VAL A 44 -2.04 26.09 7.28
N GLY A 45 -0.93 26.20 8.02
CA GLY A 45 -0.47 25.12 8.89
C GLY A 45 -0.08 23.90 8.07
N THR A 46 -0.74 22.77 8.33
CA THR A 46 -0.52 21.49 7.60
C THR A 46 -1.47 21.30 6.41
N LEU A 47 -2.42 22.23 6.19
CA LEU A 47 -3.42 22.10 5.14
C LEU A 47 -3.00 22.86 3.89
N ASP A 48 -3.03 22.16 2.75
CA ASP A 48 -2.82 22.76 1.43
C ASP A 48 -4.13 23.30 0.83
N SER A 49 -4.03 24.07 -0.26
CA SER A 49 -5.18 24.67 -0.94
C SER A 49 -6.30 23.65 -1.28
N PRO A 50 -6.01 22.48 -1.89
CA PRO A 50 -6.99 21.40 -2.07
C PRO A 50 -7.71 20.97 -0.79
N GLN A 51 -6.98 20.74 0.31
CA GLN A 51 -7.56 20.33 1.59
C GLN A 51 -8.39 21.46 2.21
N ILE A 52 -7.93 22.70 2.14
CA ILE A 52 -8.68 23.89 2.61
C ILE A 52 -10.00 24.00 1.86
N VAL A 53 -9.98 23.88 0.53
CA VAL A 53 -11.20 23.93 -0.30
C VAL A 53 -12.13 22.77 0.03
N ALA A 54 -11.62 21.55 0.23
CA ALA A 54 -12.45 20.41 0.61
C ALA A 54 -13.16 20.64 1.96
N VAL A 55 -12.45 21.17 2.97
CA VAL A 55 -13.02 21.52 4.27
C VAL A 55 -14.06 22.64 4.15
N LEU A 56 -13.81 23.67 3.35
CA LEU A 56 -14.76 24.76 3.10
C LEU A 56 -16.03 24.26 2.42
N ILE A 57 -15.91 23.34 1.46
CA ILE A 57 -17.07 22.68 0.83
C ILE A 57 -17.89 21.93 1.88
N LEU A 58 -17.24 21.14 2.74
CA LEU A 58 -17.94 20.41 3.81
C LEU A 58 -18.69 21.36 4.76
N LEU A 59 -18.07 22.46 5.18
CA LEU A 59 -18.71 23.48 6.01
C LEU A 59 -19.94 24.10 5.30
N GLY A 60 -19.83 24.40 4.01
CA GLY A 60 -20.96 24.88 3.21
C GLY A 60 -22.11 23.88 3.13
N MET A 61 -21.82 22.58 3.02
CA MET A 61 -22.84 21.53 3.00
C MET A 61 -23.51 21.34 4.36
N ILE A 62 -22.76 21.47 5.46
CA ILE A 62 -23.31 21.45 6.82
C ILE A 62 -24.22 22.66 7.04
N ASP A 63 -23.79 23.85 6.61
CA ASP A 63 -24.60 25.07 6.72
C ASP A 63 -25.92 24.97 5.93
N LEU A 64 -25.84 24.44 4.70
CA LEU A 64 -27.02 24.13 3.88
C LEU A 64 -27.95 23.13 4.58
N ALA A 65 -27.41 22.08 5.20
CA ALA A 65 -28.21 21.13 5.96
C ALA A 65 -28.92 21.84 7.13
N VAL A 66 -28.21 22.62 7.95
CA VAL A 66 -28.79 23.39 9.06
C VAL A 66 -29.93 24.30 8.57
N LEU A 67 -29.72 25.01 7.45
CA LEU A 67 -30.75 25.85 6.83
C LEU A 67 -32.00 25.02 6.45
N VAL A 68 -31.83 23.89 5.76
CA VAL A 68 -32.92 23.02 5.31
C VAL A 68 -33.67 22.40 6.49
N PHE A 69 -32.96 22.01 7.56
CA PHE A 69 -33.59 21.50 8.79
C PHE A 69 -34.35 22.58 9.55
N SER A 70 -33.98 23.86 9.42
CA SER A 70 -34.70 25.01 9.99
C SER A 70 -36.04 25.32 9.28
N LEU A 71 -36.25 24.80 8.05
CA LEU A 71 -37.46 25.04 7.29
C LEU A 71 -38.65 24.26 7.87
N ARG A 72 -39.79 24.93 7.98
CA ARG A 72 -41.08 24.34 8.39
C ARG A 72 -42.12 24.61 7.32
N ALA A 73 -42.83 23.57 6.90
CA ALA A 73 -43.88 23.64 5.90
C ALA A 73 -45.26 23.25 6.48
N THR A 74 -46.26 24.06 6.20
CA THR A 74 -47.65 23.86 6.66
C THR A 74 -48.49 23.07 5.65
N ARG A 75 -48.22 23.20 4.35
CA ARG A 75 -48.91 22.48 3.27
C ARG A 75 -48.29 21.11 3.01
N VAL A 76 -49.10 20.11 2.69
CA VAL A 76 -48.65 18.71 2.48
C VAL A 76 -47.60 18.60 1.38
N ALA A 77 -47.83 19.20 0.21
CA ALA A 77 -46.85 19.21 -0.89
C ALA A 77 -45.50 19.85 -0.47
N ALA A 78 -45.56 20.94 0.30
CA ALA A 78 -44.36 21.59 0.83
C ALA A 78 -43.65 20.74 1.91
N ARG A 79 -44.37 19.91 2.66
CA ARG A 79 -43.76 18.96 3.60
C ARG A 79 -42.97 17.87 2.87
N VAL A 80 -43.52 17.31 1.79
CA VAL A 80 -42.80 16.33 0.96
C VAL A 80 -41.52 16.94 0.41
N ALA A 81 -41.59 18.16 -0.14
CA ALA A 81 -40.42 18.87 -0.63
C ALA A 81 -39.35 19.10 0.44
N VAL A 82 -39.75 19.48 1.66
CA VAL A 82 -38.81 19.66 2.80
C VAL A 82 -38.16 18.32 3.20
N ILE A 83 -38.91 17.22 3.19
CA ILE A 83 -38.35 15.89 3.50
C ILE A 83 -37.31 15.49 2.45
N VAL A 84 -37.62 15.64 1.16
CA VAL A 84 -36.68 15.34 0.06
C VAL A 84 -35.42 16.21 0.17
N ALA A 85 -35.58 17.51 0.46
CA ALA A 85 -34.45 18.42 0.64
C ALA A 85 -33.55 18.00 1.82
N ARG A 86 -34.12 17.50 2.92
CA ARG A 86 -33.35 17.01 4.08
C ARG A 86 -32.55 15.75 3.74
N VAL A 87 -33.17 14.81 3.01
CA VAL A 87 -32.49 13.59 2.56
C VAL A 87 -31.33 13.95 1.62
N ALA A 88 -31.58 14.84 0.65
CA ALA A 88 -30.55 15.32 -0.26
C ALA A 88 -29.41 16.04 0.49
N ALA A 89 -29.72 16.94 1.41
CA ALA A 89 -28.71 17.64 2.21
C ALA A 89 -27.88 16.68 3.06
N THR A 90 -28.51 15.67 3.67
CA THR A 90 -27.81 14.65 4.46
C THR A 90 -26.87 13.83 3.59
N GLY A 91 -27.35 13.37 2.42
CA GLY A 91 -26.53 12.64 1.46
C GLY A 91 -25.35 13.48 0.97
N ALA A 92 -25.56 14.77 0.75
CA ALA A 92 -24.52 15.65 0.25
C ALA A 92 -23.45 15.98 1.33
N VAL A 93 -23.83 16.07 2.61
CA VAL A 93 -22.87 16.11 3.73
C VAL A 93 -22.04 14.82 3.81
N LEU A 94 -22.67 13.65 3.63
CA LEU A 94 -21.95 12.37 3.63
C LEU A 94 -20.94 12.28 2.48
N VAL A 95 -21.33 12.69 1.28
CA VAL A 95 -20.43 12.71 0.10
C VAL A 95 -19.29 13.69 0.30
N ALA A 96 -19.57 14.91 0.78
CA ALA A 96 -18.53 15.90 1.08
C ALA A 96 -17.58 15.40 2.18
N GLY A 97 -18.11 14.76 3.22
CA GLY A 97 -17.33 14.18 4.31
C GLY A 97 -16.41 13.05 3.82
N ALA A 98 -16.90 12.17 2.95
CA ALA A 98 -16.08 11.15 2.29
C ALA A 98 -14.99 11.78 1.40
N GLY A 99 -15.31 12.85 0.68
CA GLY A 99 -14.35 13.61 -0.12
C GLY A 99 -13.22 14.22 0.73
N VAL A 100 -13.56 14.88 1.85
CA VAL A 100 -12.56 15.40 2.80
C VAL A 100 -11.73 14.26 3.36
N PHE A 101 -12.36 13.17 3.78
CA PHE A 101 -11.66 12.00 4.33
C PHE A 101 -10.65 11.42 3.35
N LEU A 102 -11.00 11.31 2.07
CA LEU A 102 -10.08 10.87 1.01
C LEU A 102 -8.98 11.89 0.73
N ALA A 103 -9.28 13.20 0.76
CA ALA A 103 -8.30 14.26 0.54
C ALA A 103 -7.30 14.42 1.71
N THR A 104 -7.68 14.00 2.92
CA THR A 104 -6.81 14.00 4.12
C THR A 104 -6.25 12.60 4.43
N PHE A 105 -6.52 11.62 3.56
CA PHE A 105 -5.99 10.27 3.71
C PHE A 105 -4.48 10.14 3.49
N PRO A 106 -3.83 10.91 2.59
CA PRO A 106 -2.37 10.98 2.55
C PRO A 106 -1.88 11.64 3.83
N THR A 107 -0.87 11.07 4.49
CA THR A 107 -0.16 11.80 5.55
C THR A 107 0.67 12.88 4.86
N THR A 108 0.13 14.09 4.82
CA THR A 108 0.86 15.27 4.38
C THR A 108 1.59 15.87 5.57
N ILE A 109 2.91 15.97 5.47
CA ILE A 109 3.74 16.64 6.47
C ILE A 109 4.44 17.81 5.80
N VAL A 110 4.44 18.96 6.46
CA VAL A 110 5.13 20.16 6.00
C VAL A 110 6.23 20.46 7.00
N SER A 111 7.47 20.47 6.51
CA SER A 111 8.67 20.69 7.31
C SER A 111 9.41 21.92 6.79
N PRO A 112 9.82 22.85 7.67
CA PRO A 112 10.68 23.95 7.26
C PRO A 112 12.06 23.44 6.89
N LEU A 113 12.63 24.00 5.83
CA LEU A 113 13.96 23.65 5.39
C LEU A 113 14.98 24.52 6.13
N ILE A 114 15.58 23.94 7.16
CA ILE A 114 16.64 24.57 7.97
C ILE A 114 17.99 24.16 7.40
N ASP A 115 18.88 25.13 7.16
CA ASP A 115 20.25 24.89 6.66
C ASP A 115 21.16 24.21 7.69
N ASP A 116 22.36 23.81 7.27
CA ASP A 116 23.32 23.10 8.13
C ASP A 116 23.85 23.98 9.29
N ASP A 117 23.76 25.30 9.17
CA ASP A 117 24.13 26.28 10.21
C ASP A 117 22.97 26.58 11.18
N GLY A 118 21.78 26.01 10.95
CA GLY A 118 20.61 26.17 11.81
C GLY A 118 19.81 27.44 11.52
N CYS A 119 19.86 27.94 10.29
CA CYS A 119 19.11 29.09 9.80
C CYS A 119 17.96 28.68 8.89
N ASP A 120 16.88 29.46 8.91
CA ASP A 120 15.77 29.30 7.96
C ASP A 120 16.21 29.66 6.54
N THR A 121 15.69 28.91 5.56
CA THR A 121 15.93 29.15 4.14
C THR A 121 14.69 29.70 3.41
N VAL A 122 13.56 29.89 4.11
CA VAL A 122 12.25 30.30 3.57
C VAL A 122 11.60 29.23 2.68
N TYR A 123 12.30 28.13 2.43
CA TYR A 123 11.77 26.97 1.74
C TYR A 123 11.07 26.03 2.72
N LEU A 124 9.91 25.52 2.30
CA LEU A 124 9.20 24.44 2.98
C LEU A 124 9.23 23.21 2.11
N VAL A 125 9.28 22.04 2.74
CA VAL A 125 9.11 20.78 2.06
C VAL A 125 7.80 20.16 2.48
N ARG A 126 6.97 19.85 1.49
CA ARG A 126 5.75 19.06 1.67
C ARG A 126 6.06 17.64 1.29
N GLU A 127 5.88 16.72 2.22
CA GLU A 127 6.00 15.29 1.95
C GLU A 127 4.62 14.66 1.99
N GLU A 128 4.33 13.85 0.97
CA GLU A 128 3.12 13.05 0.87
C GLU A 128 3.50 11.58 0.89
N ASN A 129 2.93 10.82 1.82
CA ASN A 129 3.04 9.38 1.80
C ASN A 129 1.78 8.75 1.20
N HIS A 130 1.98 7.98 0.14
CA HIS A 130 0.99 7.06 -0.42
C HIS A 130 1.45 5.63 -0.13
N TRP A 131 0.51 4.70 -0.02
CA TRP A 131 0.69 3.32 0.48
C TRP A 131 1.92 2.52 -0.06
N LEU A 132 2.53 2.95 -1.17
CA LEU A 132 3.72 2.35 -1.80
C LEU A 132 4.74 3.37 -2.36
N SER A 133 4.56 4.68 -2.15
CA SER A 133 5.43 5.72 -2.71
C SER A 133 5.29 7.01 -1.93
N SER A 134 6.38 7.76 -1.78
CA SER A 134 6.31 9.11 -1.25
C SER A 134 6.84 10.14 -2.24
N SER A 135 6.30 11.34 -2.18
CA SER A 135 6.76 12.47 -2.98
C SER A 135 7.01 13.66 -2.07
N SER A 136 8.14 14.31 -2.28
CA SER A 136 8.49 15.55 -1.59
C SER A 136 8.45 16.70 -2.59
N SER A 137 7.64 17.71 -2.33
CA SER A 137 7.58 18.93 -3.14
C SER A 137 8.18 20.08 -2.33
N LEU A 138 9.15 20.76 -2.94
CA LEU A 138 9.80 21.93 -2.37
C LEU A 138 9.02 23.18 -2.76
N TYR A 139 8.65 23.97 -1.76
CA TYR A 139 7.92 25.21 -1.92
C TYR A 139 8.73 26.39 -1.40
N ARG A 140 8.68 27.51 -2.13
CA ARG A 140 9.15 28.81 -1.65
C ARG A 140 7.99 29.55 -1.01
N MET A 141 8.15 30.01 0.21
CA MET A 141 7.13 30.83 0.88
C MET A 141 7.28 32.32 0.53
N ASP A 142 6.15 32.94 0.22
CA ASP A 142 5.97 34.39 0.19
C ASP A 142 4.73 34.75 1.04
N GLY A 143 4.97 35.07 2.31
CA GLY A 143 3.91 35.28 3.29
C GLY A 143 3.08 34.01 3.55
N LEU A 144 1.85 33.98 3.04
CA LEU A 144 0.91 32.83 3.16
C LEU A 144 0.81 32.00 1.88
N VAL A 145 1.50 32.42 0.81
CA VAL A 145 1.48 31.75 -0.49
C VAL A 145 2.76 30.95 -0.64
N ALA A 146 2.63 29.73 -1.17
CA ALA A 146 3.77 28.86 -1.42
C ALA A 146 3.85 28.53 -2.92
N THR A 147 5.00 28.77 -3.54
CA THR A 147 5.24 28.45 -4.95
C THR A 147 6.08 27.18 -5.04
N SER A 148 5.60 26.15 -5.75
CA SER A 148 6.39 24.94 -6.00
C SER A 148 7.63 25.30 -6.83
N VAL A 149 8.82 24.99 -6.33
CA VAL A 149 10.09 25.25 -7.02
C VAL A 149 10.78 23.97 -7.50
N ALA A 150 10.48 22.83 -6.85
CA ALA A 150 11.04 21.53 -7.23
C ALA A 150 10.23 20.35 -6.67
N SER A 151 10.47 19.17 -7.22
CA SER A 151 9.92 17.90 -6.72
C SER A 151 11.02 16.85 -6.62
N ILE A 152 11.00 16.08 -5.55
CA ILE A 152 11.89 14.95 -5.26
C ILE A 152 11.00 13.71 -5.11
N SER A 153 11.31 12.67 -5.85
CA SER A 153 10.54 11.42 -5.81
C SER A 153 11.23 10.43 -4.88
N ASN A 154 10.51 9.92 -3.89
CA ASN A 154 11.06 8.93 -2.96
C ASN A 154 10.45 7.57 -3.26
N ALA A 155 11.25 6.65 -3.81
CA ALA A 155 10.79 5.31 -4.19
C ALA A 155 10.38 4.45 -2.98
N ASP A 156 10.91 4.75 -1.80
CA ASP A 156 10.86 3.86 -0.64
C ASP A 156 9.71 4.19 0.34
N GLY A 157 8.84 5.17 0.01
CA GLY A 157 7.70 5.55 0.85
C GLY A 157 8.06 6.26 2.18
N GLY A 158 9.35 6.53 2.42
CA GLY A 158 9.85 7.25 3.60
C GLY A 158 9.60 8.77 3.53
N MET A 159 9.72 9.46 4.66
CA MET A 159 9.54 10.92 4.76
C MET A 159 10.85 11.57 5.26
N PRO A 160 11.91 11.62 4.41
CA PRO A 160 13.24 12.06 4.83
C PRO A 160 13.30 13.46 5.40
N PHE A 161 12.44 14.40 4.99
CA PHE A 161 12.49 15.77 5.52
C PHE A 161 11.88 15.87 6.91
N HIS A 162 10.76 15.17 7.15
CA HIS A 162 10.13 15.02 8.45
C HIS A 162 11.04 14.28 9.43
N GLU A 163 11.69 13.21 8.95
CA GLU A 163 12.59 12.38 9.76
C GLU A 163 13.91 13.08 10.04
N GLY A 164 14.25 14.19 9.37
CA GLY A 164 15.55 14.87 9.52
C GLY A 164 16.69 14.24 8.72
N ALA A 165 16.38 13.33 7.80
CA ALA A 165 17.29 12.63 6.89
C ALA A 165 17.63 13.47 5.63
N TYR A 166 17.82 14.79 5.81
CA TYR A 166 18.07 15.72 4.71
C TYR A 166 19.25 16.65 5.02
N GLY A 167 19.90 17.15 3.97
CA GLY A 167 21.03 18.07 4.04
C GLY A 167 20.80 19.28 3.15
N VAL A 168 21.23 20.45 3.61
CA VAL A 168 21.08 21.71 2.89
C VAL A 168 22.36 22.50 3.02
N SER A 169 23.02 22.70 1.88
CA SER A 169 24.26 23.45 1.79
C SER A 169 24.13 24.57 0.77
N ASP A 170 24.66 25.75 1.08
CA ASP A 170 24.84 26.82 0.11
C ASP A 170 26.10 26.56 -0.73
N GLU A 171 25.93 26.62 -2.05
CA GLU A 171 27.02 26.67 -3.00
C GLU A 171 26.79 27.82 -4.00
N ASN A 172 27.56 28.90 -3.85
CA ASN A 172 27.61 30.05 -4.77
C ASN A 172 26.26 30.76 -5.00
N GLY A 173 25.44 30.95 -3.95
CA GLY A 173 24.14 31.62 -4.08
C GLY A 173 23.02 30.70 -4.57
N THR A 174 23.25 29.39 -4.44
CA THR A 174 22.25 28.36 -4.69
C THR A 174 22.23 27.38 -3.53
N LEU A 175 21.04 27.01 -3.07
CA LEU A 175 20.85 26.03 -2.03
C LEU A 175 20.77 24.64 -2.68
N ARG A 176 21.68 23.78 -2.28
CA ARG A 176 21.68 22.37 -2.64
C ARG A 176 20.96 21.59 -1.55
N VAL A 177 19.80 21.06 -1.91
CA VAL A 177 18.94 20.27 -1.03
C VAL A 177 19.11 18.80 -1.37
N SER A 178 19.38 17.99 -0.36
CA SER A 178 19.60 16.56 -0.51
C SER A 178 18.72 15.77 0.46
N ALA A 179 18.18 14.66 -0.01
CA ALA A 179 17.37 13.75 0.80
C ALA A 179 17.98 12.35 0.76
N ALA A 180 18.14 11.72 1.92
CA ALA A 180 18.58 10.34 2.02
C ALA A 180 17.37 9.41 1.96
N SER A 181 17.37 8.45 1.02
CA SER A 181 16.33 7.42 1.00
C SER A 181 16.68 6.30 1.99
N ALA A 182 15.72 5.93 2.83
CA ALA A 182 15.86 4.86 3.80
C ALA A 182 16.03 3.50 3.09
N GLY A 183 17.24 2.94 3.14
CA GLY A 183 17.52 1.57 2.68
C GLY A 183 18.31 1.45 1.37
N SER A 184 18.32 2.47 0.51
CA SER A 184 19.09 2.44 -0.76
C SER A 184 20.42 3.20 -0.70
N GLY A 185 20.60 4.09 0.29
CA GLY A 185 21.77 4.97 0.38
C GLY A 185 21.88 5.99 -0.76
N VAL A 186 20.85 6.07 -1.61
CA VAL A 186 20.76 7.03 -2.70
C VAL A 186 20.40 8.39 -2.13
N VAL A 187 21.22 9.38 -2.47
CA VAL A 187 21.01 10.78 -2.10
C VAL A 187 20.51 11.51 -3.34
N GLU A 188 19.20 11.75 -3.41
CA GLU A 188 18.67 12.64 -4.44
C GLU A 188 19.04 14.08 -4.09
N THR A 189 19.45 14.86 -5.08
CA THR A 189 19.89 16.25 -4.91
C THR A 189 19.12 17.14 -5.86
N VAL A 190 18.61 18.25 -5.34
CA VAL A 190 17.99 19.34 -6.10
C VAL A 190 18.67 20.64 -5.74
N THR A 191 18.87 21.52 -6.72
CA THR A 191 19.42 22.86 -6.51
C THR A 191 18.32 23.90 -6.71
N VAL A 192 18.14 24.78 -5.74
CA VAL A 192 17.19 25.90 -5.78
C VAL A 192 17.94 27.22 -5.56
N PRO A 193 17.49 28.34 -6.15
CA PRO A 193 18.15 29.62 -5.97
C PRO A 193 18.04 30.11 -4.51
N GLU A 194 19.11 30.68 -3.97
CA GLU A 194 19.02 31.36 -2.68
C GLU A 194 18.23 32.68 -2.82
N LEU A 195 17.43 33.03 -1.82
CA LEU A 195 16.66 34.28 -1.82
C LEU A 195 17.56 35.47 -1.45
N THR A 196 17.86 36.29 -2.45
CA THR A 196 18.59 37.54 -2.26
C THR A 196 17.76 38.56 -1.48
N GLY A 197 18.32 39.08 -0.39
CA GLY A 197 17.70 40.13 0.43
C GLY A 197 16.84 39.64 1.61
N HIS A 198 16.69 38.33 1.79
CA HIS A 198 16.15 37.75 3.02
C HIS A 198 17.18 37.85 4.16
N VAL A 199 16.73 38.10 5.38
CA VAL A 199 17.58 38.06 6.58
C VAL A 199 17.26 36.76 7.32
N PRO A 200 18.15 35.75 7.28
CA PRO A 200 17.86 34.44 7.84
C PRO A 200 17.68 34.49 9.36
N GLU A 201 16.64 33.82 9.85
CA GLU A 201 16.46 33.56 11.28
C GLU A 201 17.26 32.32 11.68
N CYS A 202 18.30 32.53 12.48
CA CYS A 202 19.23 31.48 12.90
C CYS A 202 19.01 31.02 14.35
N GLY A 203 19.52 29.83 14.67
CA GLY A 203 19.35 29.19 15.98
C GLY A 203 18.15 28.24 16.04
N LEU A 204 17.58 27.90 14.89
CA LEU A 204 16.52 26.91 14.76
C LEU A 204 17.11 25.51 14.94
N LYS A 205 16.33 24.64 15.60
CA LYS A 205 16.72 23.23 15.76
C LYS A 205 16.16 22.41 14.61
N ARG A 206 17.05 21.77 13.84
CA ARG A 206 16.67 20.75 12.87
C ARG A 206 16.04 19.54 13.59
N PRO A 207 15.02 18.89 13.01
CA PRO A 207 14.60 17.55 13.44
C PRO A 207 15.82 16.63 13.49
N THR A 208 15.99 15.92 14.60
CA THR A 208 17.11 14.99 14.73
C THR A 208 16.76 13.73 13.95
N TYR A 209 17.62 13.35 13.01
CA TYR A 209 17.48 12.07 12.32
C TYR A 209 17.41 10.91 13.31
N GLN A 210 16.23 10.33 13.43
CA GLN A 210 16.05 9.02 14.03
C GLN A 210 15.90 8.05 12.88
N ALA A 211 17.00 7.39 12.52
CA ALA A 211 16.93 6.24 11.63
C ALA A 211 15.87 5.29 12.19
N ASP A 212 14.85 5.00 11.39
CA ASP A 212 13.96 3.90 11.70
C ASP A 212 14.81 2.67 11.99
N ARG A 213 14.49 2.00 13.09
CA ARG A 213 15.20 0.79 13.50
C ARG A 213 15.23 -0.13 12.28
N PRO A 214 16.40 -0.57 11.79
CA PRO A 214 16.47 -1.34 10.56
C PRO A 214 15.47 -2.47 10.67
N SER A 215 14.51 -2.51 9.74
CA SER A 215 13.64 -3.67 9.63
C SER A 215 14.55 -4.89 9.55
N PRO A 216 14.35 -5.91 10.40
CA PRO A 216 15.23 -7.07 10.41
C PRO A 216 15.29 -7.59 8.98
N THR A 217 16.48 -7.53 8.37
CA THR A 217 16.68 -8.09 7.04
C THR A 217 16.18 -9.53 7.10
N PRO A 218 15.17 -9.91 6.28
CA PRO A 218 14.73 -11.29 6.22
C PRO A 218 15.97 -12.12 5.97
N THR A 219 16.33 -12.97 6.94
CA THR A 219 17.43 -13.91 6.72
C THR A 219 16.99 -14.77 5.56
N ALA A 220 17.66 -14.64 4.41
CA ALA A 220 17.35 -15.47 3.26
C ALA A 220 17.40 -16.93 3.72
N PRO A 221 16.37 -17.75 3.40
CA PRO A 221 16.40 -19.16 3.74
C PRO A 221 17.71 -19.76 3.23
N ALA A 222 18.35 -20.60 4.04
CA ALA A 222 19.55 -21.30 3.61
C ALA A 222 19.25 -22.04 2.28
N PRO A 223 20.17 -22.00 1.29
CA PRO A 223 19.95 -22.68 0.03
C PRO A 223 19.70 -24.17 0.28
N VAL A 224 18.63 -24.69 -0.33
CA VAL A 224 18.26 -26.10 -0.23
C VAL A 224 19.23 -26.92 -1.06
N SER A 225 19.92 -27.88 -0.43
CA SER A 225 20.77 -28.82 -1.16
C SER A 225 19.94 -29.85 -1.93
N MET A 226 20.51 -30.35 -3.02
CA MET A 226 19.85 -31.40 -3.83
C MET A 226 19.52 -32.64 -3.01
N GLU A 227 20.42 -33.05 -2.11
CA GLU A 227 20.24 -34.21 -1.23
C GLU A 227 19.07 -34.01 -0.26
N ARG A 228 18.90 -32.79 0.27
CA ARG A 228 17.78 -32.47 1.14
C ARG A 228 16.46 -32.51 0.40
N ALA A 229 16.41 -31.99 -0.83
CA ALA A 229 15.21 -32.05 -1.66
C ALA A 229 14.86 -33.50 -2.05
N GLU A 230 15.85 -34.36 -2.29
CA GLU A 230 15.61 -35.78 -2.60
C GLU A 230 15.11 -36.58 -1.40
N ALA A 231 15.71 -36.36 -0.22
CA ALA A 231 15.21 -36.99 1.02
C ALA A 231 13.76 -36.60 1.30
N GLU A 232 13.41 -35.34 1.02
CA GLU A 232 12.04 -34.85 1.16
C GLU A 232 11.09 -35.43 0.10
N LEU A 233 11.55 -35.55 -1.14
CA LEU A 233 10.81 -36.16 -2.23
C LEU A 233 10.52 -37.66 -1.96
N GLU A 234 11.49 -38.40 -1.42
CA GLU A 234 11.30 -39.79 -0.98
C GLU A 234 10.35 -39.90 0.21
N ARG A 235 10.47 -38.99 1.20
CA ARG A 235 9.54 -38.91 2.32
C ARG A 235 8.12 -38.64 1.85
N MET A 236 7.97 -37.72 0.90
CA MET A 236 6.68 -37.35 0.33
C MET A 236 6.04 -38.52 -0.42
N TYR A 237 6.84 -39.26 -1.19
CA TYR A 237 6.35 -40.44 -1.87
C TYR A 237 5.96 -41.57 -0.91
N ALA A 238 6.81 -41.85 0.08
CA ALA A 238 6.55 -42.91 1.07
C ALA A 238 5.26 -42.66 1.87
N ALA A 239 5.01 -41.42 2.31
CA ALA A 239 3.77 -41.13 3.03
C ALA A 239 2.54 -41.13 2.10
N THR A 240 2.69 -40.77 0.82
CA THR A 240 1.63 -40.90 -0.18
C THR A 240 1.20 -42.36 -0.30
N LEU A 241 2.15 -43.29 -0.44
CA LEU A 241 1.87 -44.73 -0.52
C LEU A 241 1.28 -45.28 0.79
N ALA A 242 1.75 -44.79 1.94
CA ALA A 242 1.23 -45.20 3.25
C ALA A 242 -0.25 -44.80 3.45
N ALA A 243 -0.71 -43.71 2.83
CA ALA A 243 -2.11 -43.30 2.89
C ALA A 243 -3.07 -44.24 2.13
N VAL A 244 -2.55 -45.06 1.21
CA VAL A 244 -3.32 -45.95 0.34
C VAL A 244 -2.77 -47.39 0.34
N PRO A 245 -2.87 -48.11 1.48
CA PRO A 245 -2.39 -49.47 1.56
C PRO A 245 -3.12 -50.37 0.56
N GLY A 246 -2.36 -51.18 -0.19
CA GLY A 246 -2.92 -52.08 -1.21
C GLY A 246 -3.05 -51.48 -2.61
N ALA A 247 -2.55 -50.25 -2.83
CA ALA A 247 -2.47 -49.66 -4.16
C ALA A 247 -1.67 -50.55 -5.13
N VAL A 248 -2.21 -50.78 -6.32
CA VAL A 248 -1.58 -51.56 -7.39
C VAL A 248 -1.19 -50.68 -8.55
N GLY A 249 0.00 -50.90 -9.09
CA GLY A 249 0.51 -50.20 -10.26
C GLY A 249 -0.22 -50.61 -11.53
N THR A 250 0.13 -49.95 -12.63
CA THR A 250 -0.41 -50.24 -13.97
C THR A 250 -0.05 -51.65 -14.48
N ASP A 251 0.95 -52.30 -13.89
CA ASP A 251 1.35 -53.69 -14.16
C ASP A 251 0.61 -54.72 -13.29
N GLY A 252 -0.33 -54.28 -12.44
CA GLY A 252 -1.11 -55.12 -11.53
C GLY A 252 -0.34 -55.61 -10.31
N ARG A 253 0.89 -55.15 -10.08
CA ARG A 253 1.67 -55.47 -8.87
C ARG A 253 1.52 -54.36 -7.83
N ALA A 254 1.86 -54.66 -6.58
CA ALA A 254 1.94 -53.63 -5.55
C ALA A 254 2.95 -52.54 -5.97
N VAL A 255 2.57 -51.27 -5.81
CA VAL A 255 3.48 -50.17 -6.11
C VAL A 255 4.65 -50.17 -5.15
N ALA A 256 5.86 -50.21 -5.69
CA ALA A 256 7.09 -50.13 -4.93
C ALA A 256 7.66 -48.70 -4.94
N SER A 257 8.47 -48.39 -3.93
CA SER A 257 9.28 -47.19 -3.93
C SER A 257 10.28 -47.24 -5.09
N SER A 258 10.37 -46.19 -5.90
CA SER A 258 11.39 -46.02 -6.93
C SER A 258 12.34 -44.89 -6.51
N ALA A 259 13.58 -44.94 -6.99
CA ALA A 259 14.55 -43.88 -6.78
C ALA A 259 14.22 -42.66 -7.67
N PRO A 260 14.44 -41.42 -7.20
CA PRO A 260 14.21 -40.24 -8.00
C PRO A 260 15.06 -40.23 -9.28
N THR A 261 14.48 -39.78 -10.39
CA THR A 261 15.23 -39.58 -11.63
C THR A 261 15.66 -38.12 -11.72
N ARG A 262 16.95 -37.87 -11.98
CA ARG A 262 17.50 -36.53 -12.18
C ARG A 262 17.42 -36.12 -13.65
N THR A 263 16.96 -34.89 -13.89
CA THR A 263 16.99 -34.23 -15.20
C THR A 263 17.74 -32.90 -15.09
N THR A 264 18.47 -32.54 -16.14
CA THR A 264 19.21 -31.27 -16.19
C THR A 264 18.25 -30.10 -16.39
N CYS A 265 18.45 -29.04 -15.61
CA CYS A 265 17.83 -27.73 -15.83
C CYS A 265 18.80 -26.78 -16.55
N ASP A 266 18.31 -25.61 -16.92
CA ASP A 266 19.15 -24.53 -17.46
C ASP A 266 20.26 -24.13 -16.47
N ARG A 267 21.40 -23.65 -17.02
CA ARG A 267 22.55 -23.13 -16.26
C ARG A 267 23.21 -24.14 -15.29
N GLY A 268 23.17 -25.43 -15.60
CA GLY A 268 23.90 -26.46 -14.84
C GLY A 268 23.23 -26.89 -13.54
N ALA A 269 22.00 -26.45 -13.30
CA ALA A 269 21.15 -26.97 -12.22
C ALA A 269 20.56 -28.34 -12.59
N ALA A 270 20.04 -29.05 -11.59
CA ALA A 270 19.33 -30.30 -11.77
C ALA A 270 18.00 -30.29 -11.01
N GLN A 271 17.04 -31.07 -11.50
CA GLN A 271 15.77 -31.34 -10.86
C GLN A 271 15.64 -32.85 -10.68
N SER A 272 15.07 -33.28 -9.56
CA SER A 272 14.71 -34.67 -9.30
C SER A 272 13.20 -34.84 -9.39
N ALA A 273 12.78 -35.94 -10.00
CA ALA A 273 11.38 -36.28 -10.17
C ALA A 273 11.09 -37.74 -9.82
N LEU A 274 9.95 -37.99 -9.19
CA LEU A 274 9.32 -39.30 -9.08
C LEU A 274 7.93 -39.24 -9.70
N THR A 275 7.68 -40.14 -10.65
CA THR A 275 6.37 -40.29 -11.28
C THR A 275 5.78 -41.63 -10.88
N PHE A 276 4.49 -41.64 -10.56
CA PHE A 276 3.77 -42.84 -10.18
C PHE A 276 2.36 -42.83 -10.74
N ALA A 277 1.83 -44.03 -10.96
CA ALA A 277 0.42 -44.25 -11.30
C ALA A 277 -0.07 -45.52 -10.61
N PHE A 278 -1.24 -45.46 -9.98
CA PHE A 278 -1.80 -46.61 -9.30
C PHE A 278 -3.32 -46.60 -9.25
N ALA A 279 -3.89 -47.78 -9.05
CA ALA A 279 -5.31 -47.99 -8.76
C ALA A 279 -5.49 -48.49 -7.33
N THR A 280 -6.65 -48.17 -6.77
CA THR A 280 -7.15 -48.62 -5.47
C THR A 280 -8.58 -49.13 -5.64
N GLU A 281 -9.19 -49.68 -4.58
CA GLU A 281 -10.61 -50.08 -4.62
C GLU A 281 -11.55 -48.89 -4.87
N ASP A 282 -11.19 -47.71 -4.35
CA ASP A 282 -11.90 -46.45 -4.56
C ASP A 282 -10.87 -45.32 -4.71
N ASN A 283 -10.61 -44.94 -5.96
CA ASN A 283 -9.61 -43.93 -6.29
C ASN A 283 -10.01 -42.53 -5.78
N ALA A 284 -11.30 -42.20 -5.78
CA ALA A 284 -11.75 -40.89 -5.32
C ALA A 284 -11.51 -40.75 -3.80
N ALA A 285 -11.94 -41.74 -3.02
CA ALA A 285 -11.71 -41.75 -1.57
C ALA A 285 -10.21 -41.82 -1.22
N SER A 286 -9.43 -42.52 -2.04
CA SER A 286 -7.98 -42.63 -1.86
C SER A 286 -7.25 -41.32 -2.14
N LEU A 287 -7.66 -40.59 -3.19
CA LEU A 287 -7.11 -39.26 -3.47
C LEU A 287 -7.40 -38.28 -2.33
N GLU A 288 -8.63 -38.26 -1.80
CA GLU A 288 -8.98 -37.42 -0.65
C GLU A 288 -8.09 -37.69 0.57
N LYS A 289 -7.80 -38.96 0.87
CA LYS A 289 -6.89 -39.35 1.98
C LYS A 289 -5.46 -38.87 1.76
N ILE A 290 -4.96 -38.97 0.53
CA ILE A 290 -3.61 -38.49 0.18
C ILE A 290 -3.54 -36.98 0.39
N LEU A 291 -4.51 -36.23 -0.13
CA LEU A 291 -4.54 -34.77 0.00
C LEU A 291 -4.66 -34.35 1.47
N ALA A 292 -5.53 -35.00 2.25
CA ALA A 292 -5.67 -34.74 3.69
C ALA A 292 -4.38 -35.01 4.49
N THR A 293 -3.58 -35.99 4.06
CA THR A 293 -2.27 -36.29 4.67
C THR A 293 -1.31 -35.11 4.51
N TRP A 294 -1.32 -34.45 3.36
CA TRP A 294 -0.46 -33.30 3.07
C TRP A 294 -0.96 -32.02 3.72
N ASP A 295 -2.27 -31.82 3.77
CA ASP A 295 -2.89 -30.71 4.48
C ASP A 295 -2.53 -30.77 5.98
N ALA A 296 -2.57 -31.96 6.58
CA ALA A 296 -2.17 -32.18 7.97
C ALA A 296 -0.65 -31.99 8.20
N ALA A 297 0.17 -32.24 7.19
CA ALA A 297 1.61 -32.04 7.24
C ALA A 297 2.05 -30.58 6.99
N GLY A 298 1.11 -29.67 6.73
CA GLY A 298 1.36 -28.23 6.58
C GLY A 298 1.89 -27.81 5.21
N TYR A 299 1.69 -28.63 4.17
CA TYR A 299 2.05 -28.25 2.80
C TYR A 299 1.09 -27.20 2.27
N GLU A 300 1.59 -26.30 1.44
CA GLU A 300 0.75 -25.32 0.76
C GLU A 300 -0.11 -25.99 -0.30
N VAL A 301 -1.33 -25.49 -0.45
CA VAL A 301 -2.36 -26.03 -1.33
C VAL A 301 -2.49 -25.15 -2.57
N ASP A 302 -2.40 -25.77 -3.73
CA ASP A 302 -2.71 -25.13 -5.02
C ASP A 302 -3.50 -26.11 -5.91
N ARG A 303 -4.14 -25.59 -6.96
CA ARG A 303 -4.92 -26.38 -7.92
C ARG A 303 -4.80 -25.77 -9.32
N ALA A 304 -4.39 -26.59 -10.27
CA ALA A 304 -4.42 -26.27 -11.70
C ALA A 304 -5.34 -27.24 -12.42
N ILE A 305 -6.20 -26.76 -13.32
CA ILE A 305 -7.22 -27.52 -14.10
C ILE A 305 -7.07 -29.06 -14.00
N GLN A 306 -7.90 -29.68 -13.15
CA GLN A 306 -7.98 -31.14 -12.90
C GLN A 306 -6.77 -31.80 -12.20
N THR A 307 -5.85 -31.01 -11.63
CA THR A 307 -4.67 -31.47 -10.89
C THR A 307 -4.60 -30.74 -9.56
N ASP A 308 -4.53 -31.51 -8.48
CA ASP A 308 -4.27 -30.98 -7.15
C ASP A 308 -2.75 -30.90 -6.91
N ILE A 309 -2.31 -29.81 -6.30
CA ILE A 309 -0.90 -29.50 -6.09
C ILE A 309 -0.65 -29.33 -4.59
N ARG A 310 0.45 -29.92 -4.11
CA ARG A 310 0.96 -29.73 -2.75
C ARG A 310 2.42 -29.34 -2.81
N PHE A 311 2.79 -28.27 -2.11
CA PHE A 311 4.13 -27.70 -2.18
C PHE A 311 4.71 -27.50 -0.79
N ASP A 312 5.95 -27.95 -0.59
CA ASP A 312 6.72 -27.63 0.62
C ASP A 312 7.45 -26.28 0.40
N PRO A 313 7.07 -25.22 1.13
CA PRO A 313 7.69 -23.90 1.00
C PRO A 313 9.17 -23.88 1.43
N ILE A 314 9.63 -24.89 2.17
CA ILE A 314 11.00 -24.96 2.67
C ILE A 314 11.91 -25.63 1.65
N THR A 315 11.57 -26.81 1.14
CA THR A 315 12.44 -27.60 0.26
C THR A 315 12.16 -27.38 -1.23
N THR A 316 11.10 -26.66 -1.56
CA THR A 316 10.60 -26.45 -2.92
C THR A 316 10.12 -27.72 -3.65
N VAL A 317 9.85 -28.79 -2.90
CA VAL A 317 9.30 -30.04 -3.44
C VAL A 317 7.80 -29.88 -3.70
N THR A 318 7.36 -30.25 -4.90
CA THR A 318 5.97 -30.16 -5.35
C THR A 318 5.43 -31.54 -5.71
N LEU A 319 4.33 -31.96 -5.10
CA LEU A 319 3.47 -33.03 -5.61
C LEU A 319 2.40 -32.43 -6.54
N ARG A 320 2.25 -33.01 -7.72
CA ARG A 320 1.11 -32.82 -8.61
C ARG A 320 0.40 -34.14 -8.74
N ILE A 321 -0.88 -34.19 -8.45
CA ILE A 321 -1.67 -35.42 -8.47
C ILE A 321 -3.03 -35.19 -9.12
N ALA A 322 -3.47 -36.14 -9.94
CA ALA A 322 -4.73 -36.08 -10.65
C ALA A 322 -5.40 -37.45 -10.67
N ASP A 323 -6.70 -37.46 -10.36
CA ASP A 323 -7.52 -38.64 -10.59
C ASP A 323 -7.88 -38.75 -12.08
N ARG A 324 -7.41 -39.82 -12.73
CA ARG A 324 -7.73 -40.15 -14.12
C ARG A 324 -8.52 -41.45 -14.24
N SER A 325 -9.26 -41.81 -13.18
CA SER A 325 -10.08 -43.01 -13.15
C SER A 325 -11.05 -43.13 -14.33
N THR A 326 -11.58 -42.00 -14.82
CA THR A 326 -12.50 -41.99 -15.98
C THR A 326 -11.80 -42.19 -17.33
N ILE A 327 -10.47 -42.13 -17.38
CA ILE A 327 -9.67 -42.28 -18.60
C ILE A 327 -8.99 -43.66 -18.62
N ASP A 328 -8.24 -43.99 -17.57
CA ASP A 328 -7.43 -45.21 -17.51
C ASP A 328 -7.57 -45.99 -16.19
N GLY A 329 -8.50 -45.59 -15.32
CA GLY A 329 -8.76 -46.30 -14.07
C GLY A 329 -7.73 -46.05 -12.96
N THR A 330 -6.85 -45.05 -13.10
CA THR A 330 -5.75 -44.82 -12.15
C THR A 330 -5.63 -43.37 -11.67
N ILE A 331 -4.98 -43.19 -10.52
CA ILE A 331 -4.49 -41.92 -10.02
C ILE A 331 -3.07 -41.73 -10.53
N HIS A 332 -2.77 -40.57 -11.12
CA HIS A 332 -1.43 -40.22 -11.58
C HIS A 332 -0.84 -39.14 -10.70
N GLY A 333 0.42 -39.31 -10.31
CA GLY A 333 1.15 -38.32 -9.55
C GLY A 333 2.58 -38.12 -10.03
N THR A 334 3.08 -36.92 -9.81
CA THR A 334 4.49 -36.58 -10.02
C THR A 334 4.94 -35.70 -8.87
N ILE A 335 6.03 -36.08 -8.21
CA ILE A 335 6.71 -35.28 -7.21
C ILE A 335 7.99 -34.76 -7.84
N THR A 336 8.22 -33.45 -7.79
CA THR A 336 9.38 -32.79 -8.38
C THR A 336 10.04 -31.84 -7.39
N SER A 337 11.38 -31.79 -7.36
CA SER A 337 12.10 -30.68 -6.71
C SER A 337 12.07 -29.41 -7.58
N GLY A 338 12.46 -28.27 -7.01
CA GLY A 338 12.94 -27.13 -7.82
C GLY A 338 14.21 -27.47 -8.61
N CYS A 339 14.62 -26.56 -9.51
CA CYS A 339 15.93 -26.63 -10.15
C CYS A 339 16.98 -26.12 -9.16
N LEU A 340 17.79 -27.03 -8.63
CA LEU A 340 18.81 -26.74 -7.62
C LEU A 340 20.20 -26.83 -8.23
N SER A 341 21.11 -25.93 -7.81
CA SER A 341 22.51 -26.00 -8.22
C SER A 341 23.13 -27.29 -7.70
N LYS A 342 24.00 -27.90 -8.51
CA LYS A 342 24.80 -29.05 -8.12
C LYS A 342 25.93 -28.58 -7.21
N GLN A 343 25.60 -28.07 -6.04
CA GLN A 343 26.59 -27.57 -5.09
C GLN A 343 27.21 -28.77 -4.37
N GLU A 344 28.31 -29.29 -4.92
CA GLU A 344 29.28 -30.02 -4.10
C GLU A 344 29.86 -29.01 -3.10
N ASP A 345 29.74 -29.34 -1.81
CA ASP A 345 30.39 -28.61 -0.73
C ASP A 345 31.87 -28.37 -1.06
N ILE A 346 32.21 -27.15 -1.46
CA ILE A 346 33.59 -26.67 -1.34
C ILE A 346 33.75 -26.30 0.13
N ARG A 347 34.35 -27.26 0.87
CA ARG A 347 34.89 -27.06 2.22
C ARG A 347 35.85 -25.87 2.31
#